data_AF-A0A960L062-F1
#
_entry.id   AF-A0A960L062-F1
#
_cell.length_a   1.000
_cell.length_b   1.000
_cell.length_c   1.000
_cell.angle_alpha   90.00
_cell.angle_beta   90.00
_cell.angle_gamma   90.00
#
_symmetry.space_group_name_H-M   'P 1'
#
loop_
_entity.id
_entity.type
_entity.pdbx_description
1 polymer ?
#
loop_
_entity_poly.entity_id
_entity_poly.type
_entity_poly.pdbx_seq_one_letter_code
_entity_poly.pdbx_strand_id
1 'polypeptide(L)' 'HAGAPISNGYIRGESLMCAYHGAKFRIQDGAVLTPPAMCAIPSYSVRIENGMIEVEIEA' A
#
# COMPACT_ATOMS: atom_id res chain seq x y z
N HIS A 1 -1.88 9.57 1.21
CA HIS A 1 -0.90 9.78 0.12
C HIS A 1 -0.84 11.22 -0.44
N ALA A 2 -1.20 12.28 0.31
CA ALA A 2 -1.14 13.67 -0.17
C ALA A 2 -1.71 13.90 -1.61
N GLY A 3 -2.85 13.28 -1.94
CA GLY A 3 -3.52 13.47 -3.24
C GLY A 3 -2.93 12.74 -4.46
N ALA A 4 -1.75 12.12 -4.35
CA ALA A 4 -1.13 11.35 -5.45
C ALA A 4 -1.32 9.80 -5.40
N PRO A 5 -1.90 9.15 -6.44
CA PRO A 5 -2.18 7.71 -6.45
C PRO A 5 -0.98 6.84 -6.10
N ILE A 6 -1.14 5.96 -5.11
CA ILE A 6 -0.11 5.01 -4.68
C ILE A 6 0.16 3.93 -5.74
N SER A 7 -0.81 3.63 -6.61
CA SER A 7 -0.68 2.69 -7.72
C SER A 7 0.36 3.12 -8.77
N ASN A 8 0.74 4.40 -8.80
CA ASN A 8 1.83 4.90 -9.66
C ASN A 8 3.22 4.65 -9.06
N GLY A 9 3.30 4.10 -7.85
CA GLY A 9 4.53 3.78 -7.14
C GLY A 9 5.25 2.52 -7.65
N TYR A 10 6.25 2.09 -6.89
CA TYR A 10 7.05 0.90 -7.22
C TYR A 10 7.20 0.00 -6.00
N ILE A 11 7.15 -1.31 -6.23
CA ILE A 11 7.41 -2.32 -5.20
C ILE A 11 8.90 -2.68 -5.21
N ARG A 12 9.50 -2.70 -4.02
CA ARG A 12 10.85 -3.23 -3.79
C ARG A 12 10.85 -4.08 -2.52
N GLY A 13 11.02 -5.39 -2.69
CA GLY A 13 10.89 -6.36 -1.60
C GLY A 13 9.49 -6.26 -0.98
N GLU A 14 9.44 -6.03 0.33
CA GLU A 14 8.19 -5.92 1.09
C GLU A 14 7.66 -4.48 1.23
N SER A 15 8.23 -3.55 0.46
CA SER A 15 7.89 -2.13 0.53
C SER A 15 7.35 -1.57 -0.79
N LEU A 16 6.34 -0.73 -0.68
CA LEU A 16 5.76 0.08 -1.75
C LEU A 16 6.23 1.52 -1.60
N MET A 17 6.85 2.07 -2.63
CA MET A 17 7.36 3.45 -2.64
C MET A 17 6.44 4.36 -3.46
N CYS A 18 6.04 5.49 -2.89
CA CYS A 18 5.33 6.55 -3.59
C CYS A 18 6.22 7.22 -4.63
N ALA A 19 5.80 7.21 -5.90
CA ALA A 19 6.57 7.78 -7.02
C ALA A 19 6.76 9.31 -6.96
N TYR A 20 5.97 10.01 -6.14
CA TYR A 20 5.97 11.48 -6.10
C TYR A 20 6.96 12.04 -5.07
N HIS A 21 7.02 11.43 -3.88
CA HIS A 21 7.78 11.98 -2.75
C HIS A 21 8.68 10.95 -2.07
N GLY A 22 8.74 9.71 -2.58
CA GLY A 22 9.66 8.68 -2.09
C GLY A 22 9.28 8.00 -0.77
N ALA A 23 8.18 8.40 -0.13
CA ALA A 23 7.69 7.74 1.08
C ALA A 23 7.43 6.24 0.81
N LYS A 24 7.86 5.40 1.75
CA LYS A 24 7.69 3.94 1.67
C LYS A 24 6.66 3.45 2.68
N PHE A 25 5.89 2.46 2.25
CA PHE A 25 4.89 1.76 3.03
C PHE A 25 5.18 0.26 3.00
N ARG A 26 4.88 -0.44 4.08
CA ARG A 26 4.96 -1.90 4.12
C ARG A 26 3.75 -2.50 3.41
N ILE A 27 3.97 -3.51 2.58
CA ILE A 27 2.88 -4.11 1.77
C ILE A 27 1.91 -4.90 2.65
N GLN A 28 2.41 -5.54 3.72
CA GLN A 28 1.61 -6.42 4.57
C GLN A 28 0.49 -5.69 5.33
N ASP A 29 0.72 -4.46 5.77
CA ASP A 29 -0.18 -3.75 6.69
C ASP A 29 -0.28 -2.23 6.46
N GLY A 30 0.34 -1.71 5.39
CA GLY A 30 0.28 -0.29 5.05
C GLY A 30 1.09 0.63 5.97
N ALA A 31 1.86 0.07 6.92
CA ALA A 31 2.63 0.87 7.87
C ALA A 31 3.66 1.76 7.16
N VAL A 32 3.85 2.98 7.68
CA VAL A 32 4.88 3.90 7.18
C VAL A 32 6.26 3.37 7.53
N LEU A 33 7.15 3.35 6.55
CA LEU A 33 8.55 2.97 6.73
C LEU A 33 9.50 4.17 6.63
N THR A 34 9.13 5.22 5.90
CA THR A 34 9.99 6.40 5.70
C THR A 34 9.18 7.69 5.50
N PRO A 35 9.73 8.87 5.89
CA PRO A 35 9.16 10.17 5.55
C PRO A 35 9.07 10.40 4.03
N PRO A 36 8.25 11.36 3.52
CA PRO A 36 7.43 12.32 4.27
C PRO A 36 6.07 11.80 4.77
N ALA A 37 5.74 10.52 4.58
CA ALA A 37 4.51 9.98 5.16
C ALA A 37 4.61 9.96 6.70
N MET A 38 3.50 10.29 7.36
CA MET A 38 3.41 10.32 8.84
C MET A 38 2.31 9.38 9.38
N CYS A 39 1.47 8.83 8.50
CA CYS A 39 0.39 7.92 8.84
C CYS A 39 0.34 6.76 7.84
N ALA A 40 -0.07 5.59 8.35
CA ALA A 40 -0.23 4.38 7.54
C ALA A 40 -1.29 4.59 6.44
N ILE A 41 -1.19 3.80 5.38
CA ILE A 41 -2.26 3.67 4.38
C ILE A 41 -3.21 2.54 4.78
N PRO A 42 -4.48 2.58 4.35
CA PRO A 42 -5.40 1.47 4.56
C PRO A 42 -4.85 0.16 3.98
N SER A 43 -5.07 -0.93 4.70
CA SER A 43 -4.82 -2.31 4.26
C SER A 43 -6.13 -3.07 4.29
N TYR A 44 -6.32 -3.98 3.34
CA TYR A 44 -7.54 -4.77 3.20
C TYR A 44 -7.18 -6.26 3.22
N SER A 45 -8.03 -7.07 3.84
CA SER A 45 -7.90 -8.53 3.75
C SER A 45 -8.05 -8.95 2.29
N VAL A 46 -7.15 -9.82 1.83
CA VAL A 46 -7.19 -10.39 0.48
C VAL A 46 -7.22 -11.90 0.55
N ARG A 47 -8.01 -12.51 -0.34
CA ARG A 47 -8.02 -13.97 -0.54
C ARG A 47 -8.01 -14.30 -2.03
N ILE A 48 -7.62 -15.54 -2.33
CA ILE A 48 -7.71 -16.10 -3.68
C ILE A 48 -8.82 -17.15 -3.66
N GLU A 49 -9.88 -16.91 -4.43
CA GLU A 49 -11.04 -17.79 -4.55
C GLU A 49 -11.28 -18.06 -6.04
N ASN A 50 -11.26 -19.33 -6.46
CA ASN A 50 -11.46 -19.73 -7.86
C ASN A 50 -10.59 -18.98 -8.89
N GLY A 51 -9.33 -18.69 -8.54
CA GLY A 51 -8.38 -17.97 -9.39
C GLY A 51 -8.59 -16.46 -9.44
N MET A 52 -9.54 -15.91 -8.67
CA MET A 52 -9.80 -14.48 -8.54
C MET A 52 -9.22 -13.95 -7.23
N ILE A 53 -8.63 -12.74 -7.27
CA ILE A 53 -8.24 -12.01 -6.08
C ILE A 53 -9.45 -11.24 -5.58
N GLU A 54 -9.92 -11.56 -4.37
CA GLU A 54 -11.00 -10.86 -3.70
C GLU A 54 -10.44 -9.95 -2.60
N VAL A 55 -11.02 -8.76 -2.48
CA VAL A 55 -10.62 -7.72 -1.52
C VAL A 55 -11.83 -7.40 -0.64
N GLU A 56 -11.67 -7.50 0.68
CA GLU A 56 -12.68 -7.07 1.65
C GLU A 56 -12.68 -5.54 1.73
N ILE A 57 -13.82 -4.89 1.44
CA ILE A 57 -13.90 -3.42 1.29
C ILE A 57 -14.42 -2.74 2.59
N GLU A 58 -14.93 -3.52 3.54
CA GLU A 58 -15.49 -3.09 4.82
C GLU A 58 -15.10 -4.10 5.91
N ALA A 59 -14.75 -3.63 7.11
CA ALA A 59 -14.48 -4.46 8.29
C ALA A 59 -15.57 -4.25 9.34
#